data_AF-A0A840WSB0-F1
#
_entry.id   AF-A0A840WSB0-F1
#
_cell.length_a   1.000
_cell.length_b   1.000
_cell.length_c   1.000
_cell.angle_alpha   90.00
_cell.angle_beta   90.00
_cell.angle_gamma   90.00
#
_symmetry.space_group_name_H-M   'P 1'
#
loop_
_entity.id
_entity.type
_entity.pdbx_description
1 polymer ?
#
loop_
_entity_poly.entity_id
_entity_poly.type
_entity_poly.pdbx_seq_one_letter_code
_entity_poly.pdbx_strand_id
1 'polypeptide(L)'
;MSVRSRFSGHVVIQTLFALGALALILSFAYAALRGPFGVTRMLAAEEREIVLKQDLALLVTERERLENLTMRLSDQYLDLDLLDEQARETLGLIRPDEIIIR
;
A
#
# COMPACT_ATOMS: atom_id res chain seq x y z
N MET A 1 -37.30 69.00 -1.04
CA MET A 1 -37.23 67.88 -2.01
C MET A 1 -35.81 67.30 -1.99
N SER A 2 -35.47 66.41 -1.04
CA SER A 2 -34.14 65.73 -1.00
C SER A 2 -34.06 64.43 -0.19
N VAL A 3 -35.17 63.88 0.33
CA VAL A 3 -35.13 62.68 1.20
C VAL A 3 -35.03 61.36 0.42
N ARG A 4 -35.28 61.37 -0.90
CA ARG A 4 -35.37 60.15 -1.72
C ARG A 4 -34.03 59.47 -2.03
N SER A 5 -32.89 60.18 -1.93
CA SER A 5 -31.57 59.62 -2.30
C SER A 5 -30.96 58.73 -1.21
N ARG A 6 -31.27 58.97 0.08
CA ARG A 6 -30.75 58.15 1.19
C ARG A 6 -31.33 56.73 1.18
N PHE A 7 -32.61 56.57 0.82
CA PHE A 7 -33.29 55.28 0.84
C PHE A 7 -32.77 54.33 -0.25
N SER A 8 -32.47 54.86 -1.45
CA SER A 8 -31.94 54.06 -2.56
C SER A 8 -30.53 53.51 -2.28
N GLY A 9 -29.69 54.27 -1.57
CA GLY A 9 -28.34 53.82 -1.22
C GLY A 9 -28.33 52.62 -0.28
N HIS A 10 -29.23 52.60 0.71
CA HIS A 10 -29.33 51.47 1.65
C HIS A 10 -29.80 50.19 0.98
N VAL A 11 -30.77 50.26 0.06
CA VAL A 11 -31.25 49.08 -0.68
C VAL A 11 -30.15 48.53 -1.58
N VAL A 12 -29.39 49.41 -2.27
CA VAL A 12 -28.25 48.99 -3.10
C VAL A 12 -27.20 48.28 -2.25
N ILE A 13 -26.83 48.85 -1.10
CA ILE A 13 -25.85 48.23 -0.18
C ILE A 13 -26.34 46.87 0.34
N GLN A 14 -27.62 46.74 0.69
CA GLN A 14 -28.21 45.48 1.15
C GLN A 14 -28.20 44.41 0.05
N THR A 15 -28.55 44.77 -1.19
CA THR A 15 -28.52 43.84 -2.32
C THR A 15 -27.09 43.37 -2.65
N LEU A 16 -26.12 44.29 -2.61
CA LEU A 16 -24.72 43.96 -2.86
C LEU A 16 -24.16 43.02 -1.77
N PHE A 17 -24.52 43.28 -0.52
CA PHE A 17 -24.14 42.43 0.61
C PHE A 17 -24.76 41.04 0.52
N ALA A 18 -26.05 40.95 0.16
CA ALA A 18 -26.74 39.66 -0.01
C ALA A 18 -26.14 38.83 -1.15
N LEU A 19 -25.80 39.47 -2.28
CA LEU A 19 -25.11 38.83 -3.40
C LEU A 19 -23.71 38.33 -3.01
N GLY A 20 -22.95 39.13 -2.26
CA GLY A 20 -21.64 38.74 -1.74
C GLY A 20 -21.71 37.56 -0.78
N ALA A 21 -22.67 37.57 0.16
CA ALA A 21 -22.90 36.47 1.08
C ALA A 21 -23.29 35.18 0.34
N LEU A 22 -24.18 35.28 -0.66
CA LEU A 22 -24.58 34.14 -1.49
C LEU A 22 -23.39 33.56 -2.26
N ALA A 23 -22.56 34.41 -2.87
CA ALA A 23 -21.36 34.00 -3.59
C ALA A 23 -20.35 33.30 -2.67
N LEU A 24 -20.18 33.80 -1.44
CA LEU A 24 -19.35 33.15 -0.43
C LEU A 24 -19.90 31.78 -0.04
N ILE A 25 -21.21 31.67 0.23
CA ILE A 25 -21.85 30.39 0.54
C ILE A 25 -21.64 29.38 -0.58
N LEU A 26 -21.85 29.77 -1.84
CA LEU A 26 -21.60 28.91 -3.01
C LEU A 26 -20.12 28.54 -3.13
N SER A 27 -19.21 29.49 -2.91
CA SER A 27 -17.77 29.23 -2.94
C SER A 27 -17.35 28.25 -1.85
N PHE A 28 -17.88 28.38 -0.65
CA PHE A 28 -17.63 27.45 0.45
C PHE A 28 -18.25 26.07 0.17
N ALA A 29 -19.46 26.00 -0.37
CA ALA A 29 -20.07 24.74 -0.77
C ALA A 29 -19.27 24.03 -1.87
N TYR A 30 -18.81 24.78 -2.87
CA TYR A 30 -17.93 24.28 -3.93
C TYR A 30 -16.56 23.87 -3.41
N ALA A 31 -15.96 24.64 -2.51
CA ALA A 31 -14.70 24.32 -1.84
C ALA A 31 -14.84 23.16 -0.86
N ALA A 32 -16.01 22.91 -0.27
CA ALA A 32 -16.25 21.70 0.51
C ALA A 32 -16.37 20.47 -0.40
N LEU A 33 -16.91 20.65 -1.61
CA LEU A 33 -17.07 19.58 -2.61
C LEU A 33 -15.76 19.23 -3.33
N ARG A 34 -14.87 20.22 -3.55
CA ARG A 34 -13.55 20.04 -4.20
C ARG A 34 -12.36 20.08 -3.26
N GLY A 35 -12.56 20.47 -2.01
CA GLY A 35 -11.49 20.69 -1.04
C GLY A 35 -11.04 19.39 -0.38
N PRO A 36 -9.79 19.36 0.13
CA PRO A 36 -9.17 18.18 0.74
C PRO A 36 -9.80 17.72 2.07
N PHE A 37 -10.95 18.28 2.47
CA PHE A 37 -11.67 18.00 3.71
C PHE A 37 -13.00 17.26 3.53
N GLY A 38 -13.46 17.01 2.29
CA GLY A 38 -14.73 16.32 2.03
C GLY A 38 -14.54 14.91 1.48
N VAL A 39 -14.69 13.87 2.33
CA VAL A 39 -15.05 12.45 2.03
C VAL A 39 -14.15 11.63 1.08
N THR A 40 -13.36 12.26 0.22
CA THR A 40 -12.51 11.64 -0.81
C THR A 40 -11.29 10.95 -0.23
N ARG A 41 -10.88 11.32 1.00
CA ARG A 41 -9.85 10.58 1.75
C ARG A 41 -10.39 9.27 2.34
N MET A 42 -11.67 9.16 2.70
CA MET A 42 -12.24 7.88 3.15
C MET A 42 -12.33 6.90 1.99
N LEU A 43 -12.84 7.35 0.83
CA LEU A 43 -12.93 6.51 -0.36
C LEU A 43 -11.54 6.09 -0.89
N ALA A 44 -10.55 6.97 -0.89
CA ALA A 44 -9.19 6.62 -1.28
C ALA A 44 -8.41 5.82 -0.21
N ALA A 45 -8.80 5.92 1.07
CA ALA A 45 -8.20 5.12 2.14
C ALA A 45 -8.71 3.67 2.10
N GLU A 46 -9.98 3.47 1.78
CA GLU A 46 -10.60 2.14 1.72
C GLU A 46 -10.03 1.29 0.57
N GLU A 47 -9.81 1.90 -0.60
CA GLU A 47 -9.19 1.20 -1.74
C GLU A 47 -7.73 0.82 -1.46
N ARG A 48 -6.98 1.71 -0.79
CA ARG A 48 -5.59 1.42 -0.37
C ARG A 48 -5.53 0.35 0.70
N GLU A 49 -6.49 0.31 1.62
CA GLU A 49 -6.54 -0.69 2.69
C GLU A 49 -6.77 -2.09 2.13
N ILE A 50 -7.62 -2.25 1.12
CA ILE A 50 -7.87 -3.55 0.46
C ILE A 50 -6.61 -4.05 -0.24
N VAL A 51 -5.95 -3.21 -1.03
CA VAL A 51 -4.72 -3.58 -1.76
C VAL A 51 -3.60 -3.94 -0.77
N LEU A 52 -3.36 -3.11 0.25
CA LEU A 52 -2.34 -3.36 1.27
C LEU A 52 -2.61 -4.65 2.06
N LYS A 53 -3.87 -5.00 2.34
CA LYS A 53 -4.22 -6.27 2.99
C LYS A 53 -3.96 -7.48 2.10
N GLN A 54 -4.23 -7.38 0.80
CA GLN A 54 -3.89 -8.44 -0.16
C GLN A 54 -2.37 -8.64 -0.25
N ASP A 55 -1.61 -7.56 -0.38
CA ASP A 55 -0.15 -7.62 -0.46
C ASP A 55 0.44 -8.22 0.83
N LEU A 56 -0.08 -7.84 1.99
CA LEU A 56 0.33 -8.40 3.27
C LEU A 56 0.02 -9.90 3.37
N ALA A 57 -1.17 -10.34 2.92
CA ALA A 57 -1.51 -11.76 2.92
C ALA A 57 -0.55 -12.57 2.03
N LEU A 58 -0.22 -12.07 0.84
CA LEU A 58 0.75 -12.70 -0.06
C LEU A 58 2.14 -12.79 0.56
N LEU A 59 2.62 -11.70 1.17
CA LEU A 59 3.92 -11.66 1.83
C LEU A 59 4.00 -12.59 3.04
N VAL A 60 2.93 -12.69 3.83
CA VAL A 60 2.85 -13.62 4.96
C VAL A 60 2.91 -15.07 4.47
N THR A 61 2.15 -15.41 3.42
CA THR A 61 2.21 -16.76 2.82
C THR A 61 3.61 -17.09 2.29
N GLU A 62 4.29 -16.15 1.64
CA GLU A 62 5.66 -16.38 1.15
C GLU A 62 6.66 -16.54 2.30
N ARG A 63 6.52 -15.73 3.35
CA ARG A 63 7.34 -15.84 4.55
C ARG A 63 7.17 -17.21 5.22
N GLU A 64 5.93 -17.68 5.39
CA GLU A 64 5.65 -19.01 5.94
C GLU A 64 6.22 -20.14 5.08
N ARG A 65 6.13 -20.01 3.75
CA ARG A 65 6.73 -20.97 2.81
C ARG A 65 8.26 -20.99 2.95
N LEU A 66 8.90 -19.84 2.98
CA LEU A 66 10.36 -19.72 3.11
C LEU A 66 10.85 -20.21 4.47
N GLU A 67 10.10 -19.96 5.54
CA GLU A 67 10.41 -20.51 6.85
C GLU A 67 10.25 -22.02 6.88
N ASN A 68 9.20 -22.57 6.26
CA ASN A 68 9.04 -24.01 6.15
C ASN A 68 10.20 -24.63 5.35
N LEU A 69 10.61 -24.00 4.24
CA LEU A 69 11.77 -24.43 3.46
C LEU A 69 13.06 -24.37 4.27
N THR A 70 13.28 -23.27 5.00
CA THR A 70 14.47 -23.08 5.83
C THR A 70 14.49 -24.07 6.99
N MET A 71 13.35 -24.30 7.64
CA MET A 71 13.19 -25.30 8.69
C MET A 71 13.42 -26.70 8.16
N ARG A 72 12.90 -27.05 6.98
CA ARG A 72 13.14 -28.33 6.31
C ARG A 72 14.59 -28.52 5.86
N LEU A 73 15.27 -27.44 5.51
CA LEU A 73 16.72 -27.44 5.26
C LEU A 73 17.54 -27.52 6.56
N SER A 74 16.96 -27.12 7.70
CA SER A 74 17.65 -26.96 8.98
C SER A 74 17.50 -28.13 9.95
N ASP A 75 16.34 -28.78 10.05
CA ASP A 75 15.97 -29.41 11.32
C ASP A 75 16.58 -30.80 11.56
N GLN A 76 17.08 -31.52 10.54
CA GLN A 76 17.41 -32.93 10.79
C GLN A 76 18.25 -33.63 9.73
N TYR A 77 19.46 -33.14 9.41
CA TYR A 77 20.29 -33.74 8.36
C TYR A 77 19.67 -33.50 6.97
N LEU A 78 19.86 -32.29 6.41
CA LEU A 78 20.22 -32.27 4.99
C LEU A 78 21.48 -33.14 4.96
N ASP A 79 21.28 -34.36 4.52
CA ASP A 79 22.12 -35.49 4.78
C ASP A 79 23.42 -35.28 4.00
N LEU A 80 24.29 -34.42 4.52
CA LEU A 80 25.55 -34.02 3.89
C LEU A 80 26.40 -35.26 3.65
N ASP A 81 26.26 -36.27 4.51
CA ASP A 81 26.86 -37.58 4.33
C ASP A 81 26.22 -38.34 3.14
N LEU A 82 24.89 -38.42 2.99
CA LEU A 82 24.25 -39.02 1.79
C LEU A 82 24.40 -38.17 0.52
N LEU A 83 24.56 -36.85 0.62
CA LEU A 83 24.85 -35.93 -0.49
C LEU A 83 26.30 -36.12 -0.94
N ASP A 84 27.24 -36.30 -0.01
CA ASP A 84 28.63 -36.68 -0.31
C ASP A 84 28.70 -38.11 -0.86
N GLU A 85 27.87 -39.05 -0.37
CA GLU A 85 27.78 -40.42 -0.87
C GLU A 85 27.22 -40.44 -2.31
N GLN A 86 26.09 -39.75 -2.57
CA GLN A 86 25.51 -39.57 -3.91
C GLN A 86 26.45 -38.80 -4.85
N ALA A 87 27.15 -37.78 -4.36
CA ALA A 87 28.13 -37.04 -5.14
C ALA A 87 29.34 -37.92 -5.49
N ARG A 88 29.79 -38.79 -4.57
CA ARG A 88 30.90 -39.72 -4.79
C ARG A 88 30.53 -40.84 -5.77
N GLU A 89 29.30 -41.34 -5.69
CA GLU A 89 28.73 -42.36 -6.57
C GLU A 89 28.48 -41.81 -8.00
N THR A 90 28.03 -40.55 -8.12
CA THR A 90 27.72 -39.91 -9.42
C THR A 90 28.94 -39.26 -10.10
N LEU A 91 29.84 -38.66 -9.33
CA LEU A 91 31.06 -37.98 -9.85
C LEU A 91 32.26 -38.92 -9.99
N GLY A 92 32.16 -40.19 -9.58
CA GLY A 92 33.19 -41.19 -9.82
C GLY A 92 34.54 -40.81 -9.22
N LEU A 93 34.57 -40.32 -7.98
CA LEU A 93 35.82 -40.14 -7.23
C LEU A 93 36.29 -41.50 -6.67
N ILE A 94 36.62 -42.41 -7.59
CA ILE A 94 37.54 -43.50 -7.32
C ILE A 94 38.88 -42.84 -6.98
N ARG A 95 39.39 -43.06 -5.76
CA ARG A 95 40.81 -42.76 -5.51
C ARG A 95 41.63 -43.64 -6.46
N PRO A 96 42.52 -43.06 -7.28
CA PRO A 96 43.37 -43.81 -8.22
C PRO A 96 44.38 -44.79 -7.59
N ASP A 97 44.28 -45.06 -6.27
CA ASP A 97 45.41 -45.53 -5.48
C ASP A 97 45.15 -46.86 -4.73
N GLU A 98 43.99 -47.52 -4.92
CA GLU A 98 43.76 -48.85 -4.35
C GLU A 98 44.40 -49.95 -5.23
N ILE A 99 45.58 -50.41 -4.80
CA ILE A 99 46.28 -51.56 -5.36
C ILE A 99 45.57 -52.84 -4.90
N ILE A 100 44.89 -53.52 -5.82
CA ILE A 100 44.39 -54.89 -5.60
C ILE A 100 45.56 -55.86 -5.75
N ILE A 101 46.00 -56.46 -4.63
CA ILE A 101 46.96 -57.57 -4.62
C ILE A 101 46.17 -58.88 -4.87
N ARG A 102 46.63 -59.65 -5.86
CA ARG A 102 46.09 -60.96 -6.25
C ARG A 102 46.58 -62.09 -5.35
#